data_AF-A0A6H1L0Z3-F1
#
_entry.id   AF-A0A6H1L0Z3-F1
#
_cell.length_a   1.000
_cell.length_b   1.000
_cell.length_c   1.000
_cell.angle_alpha   90.00
_cell.angle_beta   90.00
_cell.angle_gamma   90.00
#
_symmetry.space_group_name_H-M   'P 1'
#
loop_
_entity.id
_entity.type
_entity.pdbx_description
1 polymer ?
#
loop_
_entity_poly.entity_id
_entity_poly.type
_entity_poly.pdbx_seq_one_letter_code
_entity_poly.pdbx_strand_id
1 'polypeptide(L)' 'MNCYDCLGTPGPAVAVCIRCGAALCRTHVHESHPPTQDITGTGRATHEKPARHITCGSCRAAGDELSPAAHRPRPMA' A
#
# COMPACT_ATOMS: atom_id res chain seq x y z
N MET A 1 -2.56 -16.59 14.14
CA MET A 1 -2.96 -15.17 14.16
C MET A 1 -3.97 -14.97 13.04
N ASN A 2 -5.06 -14.24 13.30
CA ASN A 2 -6.22 -14.17 12.40
C ASN A 2 -6.29 -12.80 11.71
N CYS A 3 -6.95 -12.75 10.55
CA CYS A 3 -7.15 -11.50 9.83
C CYS A 3 -8.03 -10.53 10.63
N TYR A 4 -7.56 -9.29 10.76
CA TYR A 4 -8.27 -8.21 11.45
C TYR A 4 -9.49 -7.69 10.66
N ASP A 5 -9.39 -7.64 9.33
CA ASP A 5 -10.36 -6.98 8.45
C ASP A 5 -11.54 -7.89 8.02
N CYS A 6 -11.52 -9.17 8.40
CA CYS A 6 -12.58 -10.11 8.00
C CYS A 6 -13.90 -9.78 8.71
N LEU A 7 -14.93 -9.46 7.94
CA LEU A 7 -16.31 -9.37 8.42
C LEU A 7 -16.93 -10.79 8.46
N GLY A 8 -16.79 -11.48 9.60
CA GLY A 8 -17.32 -12.83 9.81
C GLY A 8 -16.25 -13.79 10.33
N THR A 9 -16.18 -15.00 9.78
CA THR A 9 -15.15 -15.97 10.16
C THR A 9 -13.79 -15.51 9.66
N PRO A 10 -12.82 -15.21 10.55
CA PRO A 10 -11.56 -14.66 10.12
C PRO A 10 -10.65 -15.75 9.55
N GLY A 11 -10.12 -15.49 8.36
CA GLY A 11 -9.14 -16.37 7.72
C GLY A 11 -7.74 -16.27 8.37
N PRO A 12 -6.85 -17.25 8.11
CA PRO A 12 -5.48 -17.20 8.62
C PRO A 12 -4.74 -15.98 8.07
N ALA A 13 -4.10 -15.23 8.95
CA ALA A 13 -3.25 -14.12 8.55
C ALA A 13 -1.96 -14.63 7.91
N VAL A 14 -1.58 -14.01 6.79
CA VAL A 14 -0.37 -14.35 6.03
C VAL A 14 0.62 -13.20 5.96
N ALA A 15 0.20 -12.00 6.36
CA ALA A 15 1.03 -10.81 6.35
C ALA A 15 0.61 -9.83 7.46
N VAL A 16 1.46 -8.84 7.73
CA VAL A 16 1.25 -7.81 8.75
C VAL A 16 1.35 -6.44 8.09
N CYS A 17 0.39 -5.57 8.36
CA CYS A 17 0.41 -4.19 7.92
C CYS A 17 1.61 -3.45 8.52
N ILE A 18 2.47 -2.88 7.67
CA ILE A 18 3.67 -2.17 8.13
C ILE A 18 3.36 -0.87 8.88
N ARG A 19 2.15 -0.31 8.70
CA ARG A 19 1.75 0.96 9.31
C ARG A 19 1.12 0.82 10.69
N CYS A 20 0.31 -0.22 10.92
CA CYS A 20 -0.44 -0.37 12.16
C CYS A 20 -0.26 -1.74 12.84
N GLY A 21 0.46 -2.68 12.23
CA GLY A 21 0.66 -4.02 12.78
C GLY A 21 -0.54 -4.97 12.65
N ALA A 22 -1.62 -4.56 11.97
CA ALA A 22 -2.77 -5.43 11.75
C ALA A 22 -2.39 -6.66 10.92
N ALA A 23 -2.79 -7.84 11.39
CA ALA A 23 -2.60 -9.10 10.67
C ALA A 23 -3.69 -9.28 9.62
N LEU A 24 -3.32 -9.66 8.39
CA LEU A 24 -4.22 -9.69 7.23
C LEU A 24 -4.14 -11.03 6.51
N CYS A 25 -5.29 -11.52 6.03
CA CYS A 25 -5.34 -12.67 5.12
C CYS A 25 -5.03 -12.22 3.68
N ARG A 26 -4.88 -13.20 2.77
CA ARG A 26 -4.61 -12.95 1.33
C ARG A 26 -5.65 -12.08 0.64
N THR A 27 -6.88 -12.03 1.15
CA THR A 27 -7.98 -11.24 0.57
C THR A 27 -7.94 -9.78 1.04
N HIS A 28 -7.53 -9.53 2.28
CA HIS A 28 -7.51 -8.19 2.88
C HIS A 28 -6.12 -7.56 2.91
N VAL A 29 -5.13 -8.21 2.30
CA VAL A 29 -3.78 -7.67 2.15
C VAL A 29 -3.74 -6.77 0.92
N HIS A 30 -3.30 -5.51 1.10
CA HIS A 30 -3.03 -4.63 -0.02
C HIS A 30 -1.52 -4.48 -0.19
N GLU A 31 -1.01 -4.99 -1.30
CA GLU A 31 0.37 -4.77 -1.73
C GLU A 31 0.43 -3.48 -2.56
N SER A 32 1.15 -2.48 -2.06
CA SER A 32 1.52 -1.31 -2.85
C SER A 32 2.94 -1.53 -3.35
N HIS A 33 3.10 -1.60 -4.68
CA HIS A 33 4.40 -1.39 -5.29
C HIS A 33 4.54 0.12 -5.47
N PRO A 34 5.43 0.82 -4.75
CA PRO A 34 5.73 2.20 -5.14
C PRO A 34 6.16 2.15 -6.61
N PRO A 35 5.57 2.99 -7.49
CA PRO A 35 6.04 3.08 -8.86
C PRO A 35 7.52 3.42 -8.75
N THR A 36 8.38 2.50 -9.19
CA THR A 36 9.81 2.79 -9.33
C THR A 36 9.86 3.88 -10.38
N GLN A 37 9.97 5.13 -9.93
CA GLN A 37 10.29 6.23 -10.81
C GLN A 37 11.75 5.96 -11.20
N ASP A 38 11.93 5.34 -12.37
CA ASP A 38 13.24 5.17 -12.98
C ASP A 38 13.76 6.58 -13.29
N ILE A 39 14.50 7.13 -12.34
CA ILE A 39 15.34 8.29 -12.60
C ILE A 39 16.50 7.71 -13.39
N THR A 40 16.41 7.75 -14.72
CA THR A 40 17.50 7.36 -15.61
C THR A 40 18.67 8.35 -15.45
N GLY A 41 19.39 8.23 -14.33
CA GLY A 41 20.68 8.85 -14.05
C GLY A 41 21.74 7.77 -14.16
N THR A 42 22.83 8.04 -14.87
CA THR A 42 23.91 7.12 -15.25
C THR A 42 24.78 6.66 -14.08
N GLY A 43 24.18 5.97 -13.10
CA GLY A 43 24.86 5.37 -11.96
C GLY A 43 24.15 4.09 -11.58
N ARG A 44 24.90 2.99 -11.48
CA ARG A 44 24.38 1.65 -11.15
C ARG A 44 23.70 1.68 -9.78
N ALA A 45 22.39 1.91 -9.75
CA ALA A 45 21.59 1.74 -8.55
C ALA A 45 21.26 0.24 -8.43
N THR A 46 21.95 -0.46 -7.56
CA THR A 46 21.50 -1.75 -7.01
C THR A 46 20.19 -1.49 -6.27
N HIS A 47 19.06 -1.42 -6.96
CA HIS A 47 17.78 -1.35 -6.27
C HIS A 47 17.32 -2.78 -6.02
N GLU A 48 17.65 -3.27 -4.82
CA GLU A 48 16.95 -4.37 -4.20
C GLU A 48 15.46 -4.18 -4.45
N LYS A 49 14.87 -5.16 -5.14
CA LYS A 49 13.47 -5.21 -5.58
C LYS A 49 12.60 -4.53 -4.51
N PRO A 50 11.87 -3.45 -4.82
CA PRO A 50 11.25 -2.61 -3.79
C PRO A 50 10.50 -3.50 -2.82
N ALA A 51 10.86 -3.43 -1.54
CA ALA A 51 10.22 -4.20 -0.50
C ALA A 51 8.71 -4.01 -0.65
N ARG A 52 7.96 -5.11 -0.82
CA ARG A 52 6.51 -5.03 -1.02
C ARG A 52 5.90 -4.29 0.17
N HIS A 53 5.28 -3.15 -0.06
CA HIS A 53 4.61 -2.43 1.02
C HIS A 53 3.27 -3.09 1.30
N ILE A 54 3.20 -3.86 2.37
CA ILE A 54 1.97 -4.50 2.82
C ILE A 54 1.18 -3.55 3.72
N THR A 55 -0.06 -3.24 3.35
CA THR A 55 -0.96 -2.37 4.12
C THR A 55 -2.37 -2.94 4.25
N CYS A 56 -3.08 -2.61 5.33
CA CYS A 56 -4.52 -2.90 5.47
C CYS A 56 -5.39 -1.88 4.72
N GLY A 57 -6.66 -2.23 4.49
CA GLY A 57 -7.62 -1.36 3.80
C GLY A 57 -7.78 0.01 4.47
N SER A 58 -7.84 0.07 5.81
CA SER A 58 -7.97 1.32 6.55
C SER A 58 -6.74 2.23 6.39
N CYS A 59 -5.53 1.68 6.54
CA CYS A 59 -4.31 2.46 6.34
C CYS A 59 -4.18 2.90 4.89
N ARG A 60 -4.54 2.04 3.92
CA ARG A 60 -4.55 2.38 2.50
C ARG A 60 -5.46 3.58 2.23
N ALA A 61 -6.72 3.52 2.67
CA ALA A 61 -7.69 4.62 2.51
C ALA A 61 -7.13 5.94 3.07
N ALA A 62 -6.63 5.93 4.30
CA ALA A 62 -6.06 7.13 4.94
C ALA A 62 -4.80 7.68 4.22
N GLY A 63 -4.06 6.82 3.51
CA GLY A 63 -2.89 7.23 2.73
C GLY A 63 -3.25 7.82 1.36
N ASP A 64 -4.31 7.33 0.73
CA ASP A 64 -4.83 7.85 -0.55
C ASP A 64 -5.44 9.24 -0.36
N GLU A 65 -6.13 9.47 0.76
CA GLU A 65 -6.71 10.77 1.14
C GLU A 65 -5.65 11.88 1.30
N LEU A 66 -4.40 11.52 1.61
CA LEU A 66 -3.28 12.46 1.73
C LEU A 66 -2.46 12.60 0.44
N SER A 67 -2.98 12.17 -0.72
CA SER A 67 -2.38 12.41 -2.03
C SER A 67 -3.02 13.64 -2.71
N PRO A 68 -2.50 14.87 -2.50
CA PRO A 68 -3.04 16.08 -3.13
C PRO A 68 -2.86 16.12 -4.67
N ALA A 69 -2.26 15.10 -5.29
CA ALA A 69 -1.99 15.06 -6.72
C ALA A 69 -3.26 14.86 -7.59
N ALA A 70 -4.38 14.42 -7.02
CA ALA A 70 -5.62 14.15 -7.77
C ALA A 70 -6.63 15.32 -7.75
N HIS A 71 -6.43 16.37 -6.95
CA HIS A 71 -7.38 17.48 -6.82
C HIS A 71 -6.84 18.77 -7.46
N ARG A 72 -6.60 18.73 -8.77
CA ARG A 72 -6.42 19.94 -9.58
C ARG A 72 -7.76 20.27 -10.25
N PRO A 73 -8.61 21.16 -9.70
CA PRO A 73 -9.84 21.55 -10.38
C PRO A 73 -9.48 22.17 -11.73
N ARG A 74 -10.11 21.67 -12.80
CA ARG A 74 -9.99 22.24 -14.15
C ARG A 74 -10.45 23.70 -14.08
N PRO A 75 -9.65 24.70 -14.50
CA PRO A 75 -10.17 26.05 -14.67
C PRO A 75 -11.22 26.02 -15.78
N MET A 76 -12.42 26.53 -15.48
CA MET A 76 -13.44 26.76 -16.50
C MET A 76 -12.99 27.96 -17.35
N ALA A 77 -12.81 27.71 -18.64
CA ALA A 77 -12.65 28.73 -19.67
C ALA A 77 -14.02 29.24 -20.10
#